data_AF-A0A173ZFM2-F1
#
_entry.id   AF-A0A173ZFM2-F1
#
_cell.length_a   1.000
_cell.length_b   1.000
_cell.length_c   1.000
_cell.angle_alpha   90.00
_cell.angle_beta   90.00
_cell.angle_gamma   90.00
#
_symmetry.space_group_name_H-M   'P 1'
#
loop_
_entity.id
_entity.type
_entity.pdbx_description
1 polymer ?
#
loop_
_entity_poly.entity_id
_entity_poly.type
_entity_poly.pdbx_seq_one_letter_code
_entity_poly.pdbx_strand_id
1 'polypeptide(L)'
;MTLYEYKDKLIRDNKGKEEILLIKEVIVVEGKDDIAAVKKAVNAEMIATGGFGINAKVIARIKEAQKRKGVIVLTDPDFAGEKIRKIIAKRVPGIKHAYIAQEDGIKDDDIGVENASPEVIIEALNRAKVTLEEKVETFDAQDMFYFRLNGDPNAKARRIKLGNKLGIGYGNANQMLSRLNNYGITKEEFIEAIKYVDAELEKEK
;
A
#
# COMPACT_ATOMS: atom_id res chain seq x y z
N MET A 1 -5.04 20.33 -2.67
CA MET A 1 -5.75 19.69 -3.78
C MET A 1 -6.41 18.44 -3.24
N THR A 2 -7.73 18.39 -3.21
CA THR A 2 -8.51 17.18 -2.87
C THR A 2 -8.44 16.16 -4.01
N LEU A 3 -8.83 14.90 -3.78
CA LEU A 3 -8.90 13.91 -4.86
C LEU A 3 -9.90 14.33 -5.97
N TYR A 4 -10.94 15.08 -5.63
CA TYR A 4 -11.90 15.64 -6.59
C TYR A 4 -11.27 16.72 -7.47
N GLU A 5 -10.60 17.70 -6.84
CA GLU A 5 -9.89 18.76 -7.57
C GLU A 5 -8.82 18.17 -8.51
N TYR A 6 -8.21 17.05 -8.12
CA TYR A 6 -7.27 16.31 -8.96
C TYR A 6 -7.93 15.61 -10.15
N LYS A 7 -9.02 14.86 -9.94
CA LYS A 7 -9.76 14.23 -11.06
C LYS A 7 -10.22 15.28 -12.06
N ASP A 8 -10.76 16.40 -11.58
CA ASP A 8 -11.16 17.53 -12.43
C ASP A 8 -9.97 18.13 -13.19
N LYS A 9 -8.80 18.28 -12.53
CA LYS A 9 -7.57 18.76 -13.18
C LYS A 9 -7.10 17.80 -14.28
N LEU A 10 -7.06 16.49 -14.03
CA LEU A 10 -6.70 15.48 -15.05
C LEU A 10 -7.64 15.51 -16.26
N ILE A 11 -8.96 15.58 -16.02
CA ILE A 11 -9.96 15.65 -17.10
C ILE A 11 -9.74 16.90 -17.96
N ARG A 12 -9.38 18.04 -17.32
CA ARG A 12 -9.11 19.31 -18.00
C ARG A 12 -7.77 19.33 -18.73
N ASP A 13 -6.74 18.67 -18.19
CA ASP A 13 -5.36 18.82 -18.64
C ASP A 13 -4.97 17.91 -19.80
N ASN A 14 -5.87 17.05 -20.31
CA ASN A 14 -5.73 16.05 -21.39
C ASN A 14 -4.59 16.29 -22.42
N LYS A 15 -3.34 16.20 -21.95
CA LYS A 15 -2.06 16.43 -22.63
C LYS A 15 -1.11 15.31 -22.23
N GLY A 16 -1.48 14.06 -22.55
CA GLY A 16 -0.55 12.94 -22.77
C GLY A 16 0.40 12.50 -21.64
N LYS A 17 0.42 13.15 -20.48
CA LYS A 17 1.11 12.70 -19.27
C LYS A 17 0.14 12.88 -18.10
N GLU A 18 -0.53 11.80 -17.71
CA GLU A 18 -1.13 11.74 -16.38
C GLU A 18 0.02 11.97 -15.38
N GLU A 19 0.08 13.13 -14.74
CA GLU A 19 0.84 13.31 -13.50
C GLU A 19 0.19 12.37 -12.49
N ILE A 20 0.64 11.11 -12.40
CA ILE A 20 -0.03 10.10 -11.58
C ILE A 20 0.21 10.46 -10.10
N LEU A 21 -0.64 11.30 -9.53
CA LEU A 21 -0.63 11.54 -8.10
C LEU A 21 -0.92 10.23 -7.39
N LEU A 22 -0.07 9.95 -6.43
CA LEU A 22 -0.14 8.78 -5.57
C LEU A 22 -0.68 9.26 -4.22
N ILE A 23 -1.57 8.47 -3.62
CA ILE A 23 -1.85 8.62 -2.20
C ILE A 23 -0.58 8.25 -1.45
N LYS A 24 -0.05 9.22 -0.70
CA LYS A 24 1.18 9.06 0.07
C LYS A 24 1.04 7.94 1.10
N GLU A 25 -0.05 7.93 1.87
CA GLU A 25 -0.27 6.93 2.92
C GLU A 25 -0.48 5.52 2.35
N VAL A 26 -0.02 4.50 3.07
CA VAL A 26 -0.37 3.11 2.75
C VAL A 26 -1.78 2.81 3.24
N ILE A 27 -2.64 2.33 2.35
CA ILE A 27 -4.03 1.98 2.69
C ILE A 27 -4.08 0.53 3.21
N VAL A 28 -4.63 0.36 4.41
CA VAL A 28 -4.88 -0.97 5.00
C VAL A 28 -6.33 -1.32 4.81
N VAL A 29 -6.59 -2.47 4.19
CA VAL A 29 -7.93 -3.03 3.94
C VAL A 29 -8.04 -4.46 4.48
N GLU A 30 -9.23 -5.04 4.50
CA GLU A 30 -9.44 -6.39 5.02
C GLU A 30 -8.98 -7.46 4.03
N GLY A 31 -9.50 -7.37 2.81
CA GLY A 31 -9.45 -8.43 1.81
C GLY A 31 -8.75 -8.06 0.50
N LYS A 32 -8.73 -9.03 -0.43
CA LYS A 32 -8.22 -8.81 -1.79
C LYS A 32 -9.24 -8.08 -2.67
N ASP A 33 -10.52 -8.30 -2.42
CA ASP A 33 -11.61 -7.68 -3.17
C ASP A 33 -11.68 -6.18 -2.85
N ASP A 34 -11.46 -5.79 -1.58
CA ASP A 34 -11.21 -4.40 -1.19
C ASP A 34 -10.03 -3.77 -1.94
N ILE A 35 -8.90 -4.50 -2.05
CA ILE A 35 -7.75 -4.02 -2.83
C ILE A 35 -8.17 -3.75 -4.28
N ALA A 36 -8.99 -4.63 -4.87
CA ALA A 36 -9.46 -4.45 -6.24
C ALA A 36 -10.37 -3.21 -6.36
N ALA A 37 -11.26 -2.98 -5.40
CA ALA A 37 -12.13 -1.81 -5.37
C ALA A 37 -11.33 -0.50 -5.21
N VAL A 38 -10.40 -0.45 -4.25
CA VAL A 38 -9.55 0.73 -4.02
C VAL A 38 -8.67 1.04 -5.24
N LYS A 39 -8.12 0.02 -5.92
CA LYS A 39 -7.35 0.22 -7.16
C LYS A 39 -8.15 0.83 -8.30
N LYS A 40 -9.46 0.59 -8.38
CA LYS A 40 -10.34 1.23 -9.37
C LYS A 40 -10.56 2.71 -9.05
N ALA A 41 -10.40 3.10 -7.78
CA ALA A 41 -10.67 4.44 -7.29
C ALA A 41 -9.45 5.37 -7.33
N VAL A 42 -8.30 4.85 -6.86
CA VAL A 42 -7.11 5.65 -6.55
C VAL A 42 -5.83 4.88 -6.80
N ASN A 43 -4.74 5.61 -7.05
CA ASN A 43 -3.41 5.03 -7.03
C ASN A 43 -2.84 5.10 -5.60
N ALA A 44 -2.58 3.94 -5.00
CA ALA A 44 -2.06 3.82 -3.63
C ALA A 44 -1.34 2.49 -3.42
N GLU A 45 -0.40 2.46 -2.48
CA GLU A 45 0.13 1.21 -1.94
C GLU A 45 -0.82 0.65 -0.88
N MET A 46 -0.95 -0.69 -0.82
CA MET A 46 -1.94 -1.35 0.02
C MET A 46 -1.39 -2.53 0.83
N ILE A 47 -2.04 -2.77 1.97
CA ILE A 47 -1.85 -3.95 2.82
C ILE A 47 -3.23 -4.55 3.10
N ALA A 48 -3.49 -5.78 2.66
CA ALA A 48 -4.62 -6.56 3.16
C ALA A 48 -4.26 -7.23 4.48
N THR A 49 -5.17 -7.21 5.45
CA THR A 49 -4.99 -7.91 6.74
C THR A 49 -5.27 -9.41 6.65
N GLY A 50 -6.12 -9.84 5.72
CA GLY A 50 -6.61 -11.22 5.62
C GLY A 50 -7.64 -11.54 6.71
N GLY A 51 -8.55 -10.60 7.01
CA GLY A 51 -9.57 -10.73 8.05
C GLY A 51 -9.04 -10.49 9.47
N PHE A 52 -9.58 -11.24 10.44
CA PHE A 52 -9.27 -11.10 11.87
C PHE A 52 -7.88 -11.59 12.29
N GLY A 53 -7.20 -12.33 11.42
CA GLY A 53 -5.88 -12.94 11.67
C GLY A 53 -4.71 -11.97 11.55
N ILE A 54 -4.82 -10.73 12.05
CA ILE A 54 -3.77 -9.71 11.95
C ILE A 54 -2.53 -10.17 12.75
N ASN A 55 -1.65 -10.87 12.04
CA ASN A 55 -0.45 -11.47 12.60
C ASN A 55 0.67 -10.44 12.78
N ALA A 56 1.72 -10.86 13.50
CA ALA A 56 2.88 -10.01 13.79
C ALA A 56 3.56 -9.46 12.54
N LYS A 57 3.60 -10.22 11.43
CA LYS A 57 4.23 -9.78 10.17
C LYS A 57 3.43 -8.64 9.53
N VAL A 58 2.10 -8.73 9.53
CA VAL A 58 1.22 -7.66 9.02
C VAL A 58 1.38 -6.41 9.88
N ILE A 59 1.35 -6.53 11.21
CA ILE A 59 1.57 -5.39 12.12
C ILE A 59 2.93 -4.75 11.89
N ALA A 60 4.00 -5.53 11.75
CA ALA A 60 5.34 -5.00 11.49
C ALA A 60 5.38 -4.18 10.19
N ARG A 61 4.75 -4.69 9.11
CA ARG A 61 4.66 -3.97 7.84
C ARG A 61 3.84 -2.69 7.96
N ILE A 62 2.73 -2.71 8.71
CA ILE A 62 1.93 -1.49 8.97
C ILE A 62 2.73 -0.46 9.78
N LYS A 63 3.53 -0.90 10.77
CA LYS A 63 4.42 -0.01 11.52
C LYS A 63 5.45 0.66 10.62
N GLU A 64 6.07 -0.10 9.72
CA GLU A 64 7.05 0.44 8.78
C GLU A 64 6.41 1.42 7.80
N ALA A 65 5.22 1.08 7.29
CA ALA A 65 4.43 1.99 6.46
C ALA A 65 4.08 3.29 7.19
N GLN A 66 3.62 3.21 8.45
CA GLN A 66 3.29 4.38 9.26
C GLN A 66 4.52 5.28 9.47
N LYS A 67 5.68 4.69 9.74
CA LYS A 67 6.94 5.43 9.93
C LYS A 67 7.35 6.21 8.68
N ARG A 68 7.22 5.60 7.49
CA ARG A 68 7.74 6.19 6.24
C ARG A 68 6.75 7.12 5.55
N LYS A 69 5.51 6.68 5.46
CA LYS A 69 4.51 7.25 4.55
C LYS A 69 3.20 7.62 5.25
N GLY A 70 2.98 7.09 6.44
CA GLY A 70 1.68 7.15 7.12
C GLY A 70 0.77 6.02 6.65
N VAL A 71 -0.30 5.78 7.41
CA VAL A 71 -1.27 4.72 7.16
C VAL A 71 -2.68 5.26 7.29
N ILE A 72 -3.54 4.86 6.35
CA ILE A 72 -4.99 5.02 6.45
C ILE A 72 -5.61 3.63 6.52
N VAL A 73 -6.39 3.36 7.57
CA VAL A 73 -7.20 2.13 7.64
C VAL A 73 -8.56 2.41 7.00
N LEU A 74 -8.89 1.67 5.94
CA LEU A 74 -10.16 1.71 5.24
C LEU A 74 -10.85 0.35 5.43
N THR A 75 -12.00 0.38 6.10
CA THR A 75 -12.83 -0.80 6.39
C THR A 75 -14.29 -0.40 6.37
N ASP A 76 -15.13 -1.43 6.36
CA ASP A 76 -16.57 -1.33 6.50
C ASP A 76 -16.98 -0.77 7.87
N PRO A 77 -18.19 -0.18 7.96
CA PRO A 77 -18.79 0.29 9.21
C PRO A 77 -19.44 -0.86 9.99
N ASP A 78 -18.75 -2.00 10.10
CA ASP A 78 -19.27 -3.22 10.71
C ASP A 78 -18.38 -3.70 11.89
N PHE A 79 -18.78 -4.79 12.54
CA PHE A 79 -18.02 -5.35 13.66
C PHE A 79 -16.63 -5.83 13.23
N ALA A 80 -16.48 -6.36 12.01
CA ALA A 80 -15.20 -6.84 11.51
C ALA A 80 -14.19 -5.70 11.35
N GLY A 81 -14.58 -4.67 10.61
CA GLY A 81 -13.83 -3.46 10.38
C GLY A 81 -13.48 -2.73 11.68
N GLU A 82 -14.42 -2.60 12.61
CA GLU A 82 -14.15 -2.03 13.94
C GLU A 82 -13.05 -2.79 14.69
N LYS A 83 -13.10 -4.12 14.68
CA LYS A 83 -12.11 -4.96 15.38
C LYS A 83 -10.74 -4.83 14.75
N ILE A 84 -10.65 -4.82 13.41
CA ILE A 84 -9.40 -4.58 12.68
C ILE A 84 -8.80 -3.23 13.09
N ARG A 85 -9.60 -2.16 13.07
CA ARG A 85 -9.18 -0.80 13.48
C ARG A 85 -8.66 -0.77 14.92
N LYS A 86 -9.41 -1.33 15.87
CA LYS A 86 -9.02 -1.36 17.29
C LYS A 86 -7.68 -2.08 17.48
N ILE A 87 -7.47 -3.20 16.78
CA ILE A 87 -6.19 -3.94 16.84
C ILE A 87 -5.04 -3.12 16.28
N ILE A 88 -5.21 -2.48 15.11
CA ILE A 88 -4.16 -1.69 14.47
C ILE A 88 -3.86 -0.44 15.28
N ALA A 89 -4.87 0.34 15.67
CA ALA A 89 -4.70 1.59 16.42
C ALA A 89 -4.00 1.37 17.77
N LYS A 90 -4.29 0.25 18.44
CA LYS A 90 -3.60 -0.13 19.69
C LYS A 90 -2.12 -0.41 19.49
N ARG A 91 -1.73 -0.93 18.32
CA ARG A 91 -0.35 -1.40 18.03
C ARG A 91 0.46 -0.40 17.22
N VAL A 92 -0.19 0.53 16.53
CA VAL A 92 0.39 1.50 15.60
C VAL A 92 -0.27 2.86 15.85
N PRO A 93 0.32 3.71 16.72
CA PRO A 93 -0.22 5.04 17.00
C PRO A 93 -0.15 5.97 15.78
N GLY A 94 -1.10 6.91 15.72
CA GLY A 94 -1.11 7.97 14.71
C GLY A 94 -1.64 7.57 13.32
N ILE A 95 -2.25 6.39 13.19
CA ILE A 95 -2.94 6.00 11.96
C ILE A 95 -4.17 6.88 11.72
N LYS A 96 -4.49 7.11 10.44
CA LYS A 96 -5.74 7.74 10.00
C LYS A 96 -6.81 6.68 9.77
N HIS A 97 -8.07 7.10 9.83
CA HIS A 97 -9.22 6.20 9.66
C HIS A 97 -10.15 6.77 8.58
N ALA A 98 -10.44 5.97 7.55
CA ALA A 98 -11.41 6.26 6.49
C ALA A 98 -12.56 5.25 6.55
N TYR A 99 -13.81 5.68 6.47
CA TYR A 99 -14.99 4.80 6.58
C TYR A 99 -15.88 4.98 5.35
N ILE A 100 -16.42 3.88 4.84
CA ILE A 100 -17.54 3.90 3.91
C ILE A 100 -18.79 4.26 4.74
N ALA A 101 -19.44 5.38 4.44
CA ALA A 101 -20.65 5.78 5.16
C ALA A 101 -21.84 4.94 4.65
N GLN A 102 -22.75 4.57 5.56
CA GLN A 102 -23.96 3.82 5.21
C GLN A 102 -24.85 4.59 4.22
N GLU A 103 -24.86 5.93 4.31
CA GLU A 103 -25.66 6.82 3.45
C GLU A 103 -25.14 6.92 2.01
N ASP A 104 -23.86 6.60 1.78
CA ASP A 104 -23.20 6.69 0.48
C ASP A 104 -23.29 5.35 -0.32
N GLY A 105 -23.91 4.31 0.25
CA GLY A 105 -23.92 2.93 -0.24
C GLY A 105 -25.23 2.45 -0.91
N ILE A 106 -26.09 3.34 -1.40
CA ILE A 106 -27.39 2.92 -1.96
C ILE A 106 -27.23 2.46 -3.42
N LYS A 107 -26.82 1.20 -3.56
CA LYS A 107 -27.30 0.28 -4.58
C LYS A 107 -27.31 -1.12 -3.96
N ASP A 108 -28.52 -1.66 -3.76
CA ASP A 108 -28.79 -3.06 -3.42
C ASP A 108 -28.34 -3.57 -2.03
N ASP A 109 -28.41 -2.76 -0.97
CA ASP A 109 -28.28 -3.19 0.45
C ASP A 109 -26.93 -3.84 0.86
N ASP A 110 -25.93 -3.89 -0.01
CA ASP A 110 -24.62 -4.51 0.27
C ASP A 110 -23.53 -3.46 0.53
N ILE A 111 -23.37 -3.11 1.81
CA ILE A 111 -22.45 -2.07 2.29
C ILE A 111 -21.09 -2.69 2.58
N GLY A 112 -20.10 -2.44 1.72
CA GLY A 112 -18.71 -2.85 1.94
C GLY A 112 -17.72 -2.16 1.00
N VAL A 113 -16.43 -2.14 1.36
CA VAL A 113 -15.36 -1.54 0.54
C VAL A 113 -15.26 -2.23 -0.82
N GLU A 114 -15.44 -3.55 -0.87
CA GLU A 114 -15.45 -4.33 -2.12
C GLU A 114 -16.58 -3.95 -3.09
N ASN A 115 -17.71 -3.47 -2.56
CA ASN A 115 -18.91 -3.09 -3.31
C ASN A 115 -19.03 -1.58 -3.53
N ALA A 116 -18.23 -0.77 -2.83
CA ALA A 116 -18.26 0.68 -2.92
C ALA A 116 -17.85 1.18 -4.31
N SER A 117 -18.55 2.20 -4.81
CA SER A 117 -18.14 2.86 -6.05
C SER A 117 -16.81 3.62 -5.86
N PRO A 118 -16.04 3.86 -6.93
CA PRO A 118 -14.83 4.68 -6.87
C PRO A 118 -15.00 6.03 -6.16
N GLU A 119 -16.15 6.68 -6.35
CA GLU A 119 -16.49 7.98 -5.76
C GLU A 119 -16.64 7.88 -4.25
N VAL A 120 -17.31 6.83 -3.76
CA VAL A 120 -17.49 6.58 -2.32
C VAL A 120 -16.15 6.33 -1.63
N ILE A 121 -15.26 5.57 -2.26
CA ILE A 121 -13.90 5.32 -1.74
C ILE A 121 -13.10 6.63 -1.70
N ILE A 122 -13.15 7.43 -2.76
CA ILE A 122 -12.49 8.73 -2.82
C ILE A 122 -12.97 9.66 -1.70
N GLU A 123 -14.29 9.72 -1.48
CA GLU A 123 -14.88 10.56 -0.45
C GLU A 123 -14.47 10.09 0.96
N ALA A 124 -14.48 8.79 1.22
CA ALA A 124 -13.99 8.22 2.48
C ALA A 124 -12.52 8.60 2.76
N LEU A 125 -11.67 8.57 1.74
CA LEU A 125 -10.26 8.94 1.84
C LEU A 125 -10.06 10.46 2.01
N ASN A 126 -10.88 11.29 1.36
CA ASN A 126 -10.89 12.75 1.56
C ASN A 126 -11.29 13.12 2.99
N ARG A 127 -12.34 12.49 3.54
CA ARG A 127 -12.76 12.67 4.94
C ARG A 127 -11.65 12.28 5.92
N ALA A 128 -10.87 11.26 5.59
CA ALA A 128 -9.67 10.86 6.34
C ALA A 128 -8.47 11.81 6.16
N LYS A 129 -8.61 12.88 5.39
CA LYS A 129 -7.56 13.87 5.09
C LYS A 129 -6.31 13.22 4.50
N VAL A 130 -6.52 12.44 3.44
CA VAL A 130 -5.43 11.82 2.67
C VAL A 130 -4.44 12.85 2.15
N THR A 131 -3.17 12.47 2.06
CA THR A 131 -2.11 13.30 1.48
C THR A 131 -1.77 12.78 0.08
N LEU A 132 -1.65 13.69 -0.90
CA LEU A 132 -1.19 13.34 -2.24
C LEU A 132 0.30 13.68 -2.37
N GLU A 133 1.04 12.83 -3.09
CA GLU A 133 2.42 13.09 -3.48
C GLU A 133 2.64 12.74 -4.95
N GLU A 134 3.66 13.35 -5.55
CA GLU A 134 4.12 12.96 -6.87
C GLU A 134 4.75 11.57 -6.80
N LYS A 135 4.37 10.71 -7.73
CA LYS A 135 4.97 9.39 -7.85
C LYS A 135 6.43 9.52 -8.30
N VAL A 136 7.35 9.04 -7.46
CA VAL A 136 8.78 8.97 -7.78
C VAL A 136 9.17 7.51 -8.01
N GLU A 137 9.60 7.20 -9.23
CA GLU A 137 10.14 5.88 -9.58
C GLU A 137 11.66 5.90 -9.38
N THR A 138 12.10 5.52 -8.18
CA THR A 138 13.52 5.41 -7.83
C THR A 138 14.15 4.14 -8.39
N PHE A 139 13.35 3.08 -8.50
CA PHE A 139 13.72 1.79 -9.03
C PHE A 139 12.80 1.41 -10.18
N ASP A 140 13.34 0.64 -11.12
CA ASP A 140 12.59 0.10 -12.26
C ASP A 140 12.74 -1.43 -12.40
N ALA A 141 12.23 -1.99 -13.50
CA ALA A 141 12.35 -3.41 -13.76
C ALA A 141 13.80 -3.86 -14.03
N GLN A 142 14.65 -3.00 -14.62
CA GLN A 142 16.04 -3.30 -14.88
C GLN A 142 16.82 -3.46 -13.59
N ASP A 143 16.56 -2.62 -12.58
CA ASP A 143 17.12 -2.79 -11.23
C ASP A 143 16.77 -4.17 -10.66
N MET A 144 15.52 -4.61 -10.81
CA MET A 144 15.08 -5.90 -10.31
C MET A 144 15.85 -7.07 -10.95
N PHE A 145 16.21 -6.98 -12.24
CA PHE A 145 17.07 -7.97 -12.89
C PHE A 145 18.53 -7.84 -12.47
N TYR A 146 19.06 -6.62 -12.46
CA TYR A 146 20.46 -6.34 -12.12
C TYR A 146 20.83 -6.87 -10.71
N PHE A 147 19.96 -6.63 -9.73
CA PHE A 147 20.15 -7.10 -8.35
C PHE A 147 19.65 -8.54 -8.10
N ARG A 148 19.32 -9.28 -9.17
CA ARG A 148 18.87 -10.68 -9.14
C ARG A 148 17.60 -10.89 -8.32
N LEU A 149 16.74 -9.87 -8.24
CA LEU A 149 15.42 -9.94 -7.59
C LEU A 149 14.33 -10.46 -8.55
N ASN A 150 14.67 -10.61 -9.83
CA ASN A 150 13.88 -11.26 -10.87
C ASN A 150 14.79 -12.03 -11.84
N GLY A 151 14.29 -13.11 -12.45
CA GLY A 151 15.04 -13.91 -13.45
C GLY A 151 16.18 -14.79 -12.91
N ASP A 152 16.43 -14.79 -11.61
CA ASP A 152 17.48 -15.60 -10.96
C ASP A 152 16.88 -16.77 -10.16
N PRO A 153 17.52 -17.96 -10.11
CA PRO A 153 17.04 -19.10 -9.31
C PRO A 153 16.82 -18.77 -7.83
N ASN A 154 17.61 -17.84 -7.27
CA ASN A 154 17.50 -17.40 -5.88
C ASN A 154 16.62 -16.15 -5.70
N ALA A 155 16.00 -15.62 -6.75
CA ALA A 155 15.23 -14.37 -6.71
C ALA A 155 14.11 -14.37 -5.65
N LYS A 156 13.46 -15.51 -5.42
CA LYS A 156 12.46 -15.66 -4.35
C LYS A 156 13.08 -15.49 -2.97
N ALA A 157 14.17 -16.20 -2.67
CA ALA A 157 14.86 -16.12 -1.39
C ALA A 157 15.41 -14.70 -1.14
N ARG A 158 16.00 -14.08 -2.18
CA ARG A 158 16.47 -12.70 -2.14
C ARG A 158 15.37 -11.71 -1.77
N ARG A 159 14.21 -11.78 -2.44
CA ARG A 159 13.05 -10.91 -2.13
C ARG A 159 12.51 -11.11 -0.72
N ILE A 160 12.51 -12.34 -0.19
CA ILE A 160 12.10 -12.61 1.20
C ILE A 160 13.06 -11.91 2.18
N LYS A 161 14.37 -12.12 2.03
CA LYS A 161 15.38 -11.51 2.91
C LYS A 161 15.38 -9.98 2.79
N LEU A 162 15.32 -9.45 1.56
CA LEU A 162 15.27 -8.02 1.28
C LEU A 162 14.02 -7.36 1.88
N GLY A 163 12.84 -7.95 1.64
CA GLY A 163 11.58 -7.44 2.18
C GLY A 163 11.53 -7.47 3.70
N ASN A 164 12.13 -8.48 4.33
CA ASN A 164 12.27 -8.54 5.80
C ASN A 164 13.24 -7.48 6.32
N LYS A 165 14.40 -7.31 5.67
CA LYS A 165 15.43 -6.33 6.05
C LYS A 165 14.92 -4.89 5.97
N LEU A 166 14.14 -4.58 4.94
CA LEU A 166 13.55 -3.25 4.71
C LEU A 166 12.22 -3.05 5.45
N GLY A 167 11.64 -4.09 6.08
CA GLY A 167 10.34 -4.01 6.76
C GLY A 167 9.12 -3.92 5.84
N ILE A 168 9.31 -4.00 4.51
CA ILE A 168 8.25 -3.89 3.50
C ILE A 168 7.57 -5.23 3.16
N GLY A 169 8.07 -6.32 3.75
CA GLY A 169 7.55 -7.68 3.61
C GLY A 169 7.81 -8.30 2.23
N TYR A 170 7.49 -9.59 2.09
CA TYR A 170 7.64 -10.32 0.82
C TYR A 170 6.59 -9.92 -0.22
N GLY A 171 7.01 -9.85 -1.48
CA GLY A 171 6.13 -9.77 -2.64
C GLY A 171 6.77 -10.45 -3.85
N ASN A 172 5.97 -10.70 -4.89
CA ASN A 172 6.52 -11.04 -6.21
C ASN A 172 7.33 -9.85 -6.79
N ALA A 173 7.88 -9.97 -8.00
CA ALA A 173 8.85 -8.99 -8.51
C ALA A 173 8.18 -7.61 -8.68
N ASN A 174 6.97 -7.61 -9.25
CA ASN A 174 6.19 -6.39 -9.45
C ASN A 174 5.75 -5.77 -8.12
N GLN A 175 5.31 -6.59 -7.15
CA GLN A 175 4.95 -6.10 -5.82
C GLN A 175 6.16 -5.55 -5.06
N MET A 176 7.32 -6.19 -5.20
CA MET A 176 8.55 -5.73 -4.57
C MET A 176 8.98 -4.38 -5.14
N LEU A 177 8.98 -4.25 -6.46
CA LEU A 177 9.26 -2.99 -7.16
C LEU A 177 8.31 -1.88 -6.73
N SER A 178 6.99 -2.16 -6.72
CA SER A 178 5.97 -1.24 -6.22
C SER A 178 6.27 -0.79 -4.80
N ARG A 179 6.60 -1.70 -3.90
CA ARG A 179 6.89 -1.38 -2.50
C ARG A 179 8.18 -0.59 -2.32
N LEU A 180 9.23 -0.92 -3.05
CA LEU A 180 10.49 -0.16 -3.01
C LEU A 180 10.24 1.32 -3.31
N ASN A 181 9.47 1.60 -4.37
CA ASN A 181 9.11 2.97 -4.74
C ASN A 181 8.10 3.59 -3.77
N ASN A 182 6.99 2.92 -3.49
CA ASN A 182 5.89 3.51 -2.71
C ASN A 182 6.20 3.66 -1.22
N TYR A 183 7.12 2.87 -0.65
CA TYR A 183 7.62 3.09 0.71
C TYR A 183 8.69 4.19 0.74
N GLY A 184 9.14 4.69 -0.41
CA GLY A 184 10.20 5.69 -0.50
C GLY A 184 11.54 5.14 -0.03
N ILE A 185 11.88 3.90 -0.39
CA ILE A 185 13.19 3.33 -0.09
C ILE A 185 14.24 4.10 -0.90
N THR A 186 15.29 4.56 -0.23
CA THR A 186 16.39 5.26 -0.91
C THR A 186 17.34 4.28 -1.58
N LYS A 187 18.15 4.76 -2.54
CA LYS A 187 19.17 3.91 -3.18
C LYS A 187 20.18 3.43 -2.15
N GLU A 188 20.56 4.27 -1.20
CA GLU A 188 21.50 3.98 -0.12
C GLU A 188 20.96 2.84 0.77
N GLU A 189 19.74 2.99 1.31
CA GLU A 189 19.09 1.95 2.11
C GLU A 189 18.95 0.63 1.34
N PHE A 190 18.59 0.71 0.06
CA PHE A 190 18.45 -0.47 -0.79
C PHE A 190 19.79 -1.20 -0.99
N ILE A 191 20.86 -0.47 -1.31
CA ILE A 191 22.20 -1.07 -1.51
C ILE A 191 22.71 -1.71 -0.22
N GLU A 192 22.51 -1.08 0.93
CA GLU A 192 22.84 -1.69 2.22
C GLU A 192 22.07 -2.99 2.46
N ALA A 193 20.76 -2.99 2.15
CA ALA A 193 19.93 -4.16 2.28
C ALA A 193 20.34 -5.29 1.30
N ILE A 194 20.75 -4.96 0.08
CA ILE A 194 21.28 -5.93 -0.88
C ILE A 194 22.57 -6.57 -0.36
N LYS A 195 23.53 -5.78 0.16
CA LYS A 195 24.76 -6.32 0.77
C LYS A 195 24.46 -7.29 1.91
N TYR A 196 23.47 -6.96 2.75
CA TYR A 196 22.98 -7.86 3.79
C TYR A 196 22.42 -9.16 3.19
N VAL A 197 21.61 -9.09 2.13
CA VAL A 197 21.05 -10.28 1.47
C VAL A 197 22.14 -11.16 0.87
N ASP A 198 23.15 -10.56 0.24
CA ASP A 198 24.28 -11.29 -0.36
C ASP A 198 25.05 -12.06 0.71
N ALA A 199 25.43 -11.39 1.81
CA ALA A 199 26.13 -12.02 2.93
C ALA A 199 25.32 -13.15 3.59
N GLU A 200 24.00 -12.99 3.70
CA GLU A 200 23.12 -14.02 4.30
C GLU A 200 22.95 -15.24 3.40
N LEU A 201 22.99 -15.08 2.07
CA LEU A 201 22.91 -16.20 1.13
C LEU A 201 24.24 -16.92 0.96
N GLU A 202 25.37 -16.24 1.18
CA GLU A 202 26.69 -16.88 1.20
C GLU A 202 26.85 -17.83 2.38
N LYS A 203 26.29 -17.49 3.56
CA LYS A 203 26.31 -18.36 4.75
C LYS A 203 25.46 -19.62 4.61
N GLU A 204 24.52 -19.64 3.66
CA GLU A 204 23.62 -20.78 3.41
C GLU A 204 24.18 -21.76 2.36
N LYS A 205 25.36 -21.47 1.79
CA LYS A 205 26.10 -22.33 0.87
C LYS A 205 27.12 -23.18 1.61
#